data_AF-J6IB45-F1
#
_entry.id   AF-J6IB45-F1
#
_cell.length_a   1.000
_cell.length_b   1.000
_cell.length_c   1.000
_cell.angle_alpha   90.00
_cell.angle_beta   90.00
_cell.angle_gamma   90.00
#
_symmetry.space_group_name_H-M   'P 1'
#
loop_
_entity.id
_entity.type
_entity.pdbx_description
1 polymer ?
#
loop_
_entity_poly.entity_id
_entity_poly.type
_entity_poly.pdbx_seq_one_letter_code
_entity_poly.pdbx_strand_id
1 'polypeptide(L)'
;MSLDLLGTDQQKRERIKLFQADVYKQADQQIAALGVEHNDAGDRADAYLYCMETVCPECGYRIPMAPGWILGGGSKSVVSLADDKANASYHFHVSMNVSAAEMKAAKEAATIADNNLLCPHCGRRTPISAIRHDTVDNEGNAQSGLRIWDKSEFTAREKDTFQERLYAVRYVKEDGKRYYQSPGERERRNEDKIASFLENTLPHGRHKALSLLWRLRKA
;
A
#
# COMPACT_ATOMS: atom_id res chain seq x y z
N MET A 1 17.28 -5.56 -7.07
CA MET A 1 16.96 -6.95 -6.67
C MET A 1 17.96 -7.87 -7.35
N SER A 2 18.81 -8.58 -6.61
CA SER A 2 19.74 -9.56 -7.18
C SER A 2 19.04 -10.91 -7.29
N LEU A 3 19.15 -11.56 -8.45
CA LEU A 3 18.74 -12.94 -8.64
C LEU A 3 20.01 -13.79 -8.61
N ASP A 4 20.26 -14.45 -7.49
CA ASP A 4 21.42 -15.32 -7.33
C ASP A 4 21.13 -16.68 -7.96
N LEU A 5 21.36 -16.75 -9.27
CA LEU A 5 21.19 -17.98 -10.05
C LEU A 5 22.35 -18.93 -9.72
N LEU A 6 22.12 -19.87 -8.80
CA LEU A 6 23.05 -20.96 -8.53
C LEU A 6 23.13 -21.89 -9.76
N GLY A 7 24.36 -22.24 -10.18
CA GLY A 7 24.59 -23.22 -11.26
C GLY A 7 24.56 -22.72 -12.71
N THR A 8 24.49 -21.40 -12.96
CA THR A 8 24.60 -20.84 -14.34
C THR A 8 26.03 -20.43 -14.68
N ASP A 9 26.46 -20.63 -15.92
CA ASP A 9 27.73 -20.08 -16.41
C ASP A 9 27.72 -18.54 -16.40
N GLN A 10 28.90 -17.92 -16.33
CA GLN A 10 29.05 -16.46 -16.20
C GLN A 10 28.38 -15.70 -17.36
N GLN A 11 28.49 -16.23 -18.58
CA GLN A 11 27.93 -15.62 -19.79
C GLN A 11 26.40 -15.57 -19.75
N LYS A 12 25.73 -16.63 -19.29
CA LYS A 12 24.27 -16.64 -19.10
C LYS A 12 23.84 -15.64 -18.03
N ARG A 13 24.59 -15.49 -16.93
CA ARG A 13 24.27 -14.49 -15.90
C ARG A 13 24.33 -13.07 -16.45
N GLU A 14 25.35 -12.75 -17.23
CA GLU A 14 25.48 -11.44 -17.87
C GLU A 14 24.35 -11.19 -18.88
N ARG A 15 24.01 -12.17 -19.72
CA ARG A 15 22.87 -12.07 -20.63
C ARG A 15 21.55 -11.84 -19.90
N ILE A 16 21.32 -12.53 -18.79
CA ILE A 16 20.11 -12.34 -17.97
C ILE A 16 20.09 -10.95 -17.34
N LYS A 17 21.23 -10.46 -16.82
CA LYS A 17 21.34 -9.09 -16.27
C LYS A 17 21.04 -8.02 -17.33
N LEU A 18 21.60 -8.16 -18.53
CA LEU A 18 21.34 -7.24 -19.64
C LEU A 18 19.88 -7.27 -20.07
N PHE A 19 19.29 -8.46 -20.19
CA PHE A 19 17.88 -8.61 -20.52
C PHE A 19 16.98 -7.99 -19.44
N GLN A 20 17.26 -8.24 -18.16
CA GLN A 20 16.54 -7.60 -17.06
C GLN A 20 16.64 -6.09 -17.12
N ALA A 21 17.84 -5.55 -17.33
CA ALA A 21 18.06 -4.10 -17.43
C ALA A 21 17.23 -3.48 -18.58
N ASP A 22 17.18 -4.15 -19.73
CA ASP A 22 16.36 -3.71 -20.87
C ASP A 22 14.86 -3.75 -20.56
N VAL A 23 14.36 -4.86 -20.00
CA VAL A 23 12.95 -5.00 -19.59
C VAL A 23 12.57 -3.93 -18.55
N TYR A 24 13.42 -3.70 -17.55
CA TYR A 24 13.20 -2.65 -16.56
C TYR A 24 13.18 -1.27 -17.20
N LYS A 25 14.09 -0.97 -18.12
CA LYS A 25 14.13 0.31 -18.83
C LYS A 25 12.85 0.53 -19.63
N GLN A 26 12.37 -0.47 -20.37
CA GLN A 26 11.12 -0.36 -21.14
C GLN A 26 9.90 -0.14 -20.23
N ALA A 27 9.84 -0.85 -19.10
CA ALA A 27 8.77 -0.65 -18.13
C ALA A 27 8.85 0.73 -17.47
N ASP A 28 10.06 1.20 -17.15
CA ASP A 28 10.30 2.53 -16.59
C ASP A 28 9.82 3.64 -17.52
N GLN A 29 10.11 3.51 -18.82
CA GLN A 29 9.64 4.45 -19.85
C GLN A 29 8.11 4.49 -19.94
N GLN A 30 7.43 3.35 -19.87
CA GLN A 30 5.96 3.29 -19.88
C GLN A 30 5.36 3.96 -18.64
N ILE A 31 5.93 3.69 -17.46
CA ILE A 31 5.46 4.30 -16.21
C ILE A 31 5.75 5.82 -16.19
N ALA A 32 6.92 6.24 -16.67
CA ALA A 32 7.28 7.64 -16.80
C ALA A 32 6.32 8.37 -17.76
N ALA A 33 5.95 7.74 -18.89
CA ALA A 33 4.97 8.28 -19.82
C ALA A 33 3.56 8.40 -19.22
N LEU A 34 3.20 7.57 -18.24
CA LEU A 34 1.95 7.74 -17.48
C LEU A 34 2.00 8.97 -16.56
N GLY A 35 3.17 9.51 -16.24
CA GLY A 35 3.31 10.75 -15.46
C GLY A 35 2.88 10.67 -14.00
N VAL A 36 2.61 9.46 -13.48
CA VAL A 36 2.07 9.26 -12.13
C VAL A 36 3.14 9.42 -11.04
N GLU A 37 4.41 9.25 -11.38
CA GLU A 37 5.52 9.21 -10.40
C GLU A 37 6.19 10.55 -10.14
N HIS A 38 6.06 11.54 -11.02
CA HIS A 38 6.73 12.84 -10.86
C HIS A 38 5.76 13.87 -10.30
N ASN A 39 6.08 14.45 -9.15
CA ASN A 39 5.29 15.54 -8.59
C ASN A 39 5.56 16.87 -9.31
N ASP A 40 4.86 17.92 -8.90
CA ASP A 40 4.95 19.26 -9.52
C ASP A 40 6.35 19.89 -9.37
N ALA A 41 7.18 19.40 -8.44
CA ALA A 41 8.55 19.82 -8.24
C ALA A 41 9.56 19.01 -9.09
N GLY A 42 9.11 18.00 -9.84
CA GLY A 42 9.96 17.11 -10.62
C GLY A 42 10.56 15.95 -9.81
N ASP A 43 10.27 15.85 -8.51
CA ASP A 43 10.74 14.75 -7.67
C ASP A 43 9.99 13.46 -8.01
N ARG A 44 10.71 12.34 -8.03
CA ARG A 44 10.15 11.05 -8.43
C ARG A 44 9.78 10.19 -7.22
N ALA A 45 8.56 9.68 -7.18
CA ALA A 45 8.10 8.73 -6.18
C ALA A 45 8.84 7.39 -6.36
N ASP A 46 9.46 6.89 -5.29
CA ASP A 46 10.08 5.55 -5.27
C ASP A 46 9.28 4.54 -4.43
N ALA A 47 8.31 5.00 -3.64
CA ALA A 47 7.38 4.15 -2.92
C ALA A 47 6.02 4.83 -2.69
N TYR A 48 4.95 4.06 -2.82
CA TYR A 48 3.59 4.43 -2.42
C TYR A 48 3.18 3.49 -1.31
N LEU A 49 2.92 4.03 -0.12
CA LEU A 49 2.70 3.23 1.08
C LEU A 49 1.21 3.11 1.35
N TYR A 50 0.72 1.88 1.35
CA TYR A 50 -0.69 1.56 1.52
C TYR A 50 -0.93 0.86 2.86
N CYS A 51 -2.09 1.10 3.44
CA CYS A 51 -2.62 0.33 4.54
C CYS A 51 -3.92 -0.33 4.11
N MET A 52 -4.32 -1.39 4.81
CA MET A 52 -5.69 -1.86 4.73
C MET A 52 -6.56 -0.94 5.57
N GLU A 53 -7.85 -0.83 5.25
CA GLU A 53 -8.84 -0.21 6.12
C GLU A 53 -10.11 -1.05 6.15
N THR A 54 -10.85 -0.95 7.24
CA THR A 54 -12.12 -1.66 7.41
C THR A 54 -13.12 -0.81 8.18
N VAL A 55 -14.40 -1.16 8.10
CA VAL A 55 -15.44 -0.53 8.92
C VAL A 55 -15.48 -1.21 10.28
N CYS A 56 -15.35 -0.43 11.35
CA CYS A 56 -15.55 -0.94 12.70
C CYS A 56 -17.02 -1.35 12.87
N PRO A 57 -17.31 -2.63 13.16
CA PRO A 57 -18.70 -3.11 13.26
C PRO A 57 -19.46 -2.49 14.44
N GLU A 58 -18.74 -1.88 15.38
CA GLU A 58 -19.28 -1.37 16.62
C GLU A 58 -19.73 0.09 16.55
N CYS A 59 -19.07 0.89 15.70
CA CYS A 59 -19.37 2.32 15.58
C CYS A 59 -19.49 2.82 14.14
N GLY A 60 -19.29 1.96 13.14
CA GLY A 60 -19.40 2.31 11.72
C GLY A 60 -18.25 3.16 11.17
N TYR A 61 -17.26 3.56 11.98
CA TYR A 61 -16.10 4.29 11.49
C TYR A 61 -15.20 3.42 10.63
N ARG A 62 -14.69 4.00 9.54
CA ARG A 62 -13.69 3.42 8.66
C ARG A 62 -12.30 3.63 9.24
N ILE A 63 -11.70 2.55 9.73
CA ILE A 63 -10.44 2.53 10.48
C ILE A 63 -9.31 2.06 9.57
N PRO A 64 -8.32 2.92 9.29
CA PRO A 64 -7.04 2.50 8.74
C PRO A 64 -6.33 1.52 9.67
N MET A 65 -5.80 0.44 9.13
CA MET A 65 -5.26 -0.71 9.86
C MET A 65 -3.72 -0.73 9.75
N ALA A 66 -3.04 -0.48 10.86
CA ALA A 66 -1.60 -0.57 10.97
C ALA A 66 -1.16 -1.02 12.38
N PRO A 67 -0.08 -1.80 12.50
CA PRO A 67 0.52 -2.16 13.80
C PRO A 67 1.29 -0.99 14.45
N GLY A 68 1.30 0.18 13.81
CA GLY A 68 1.95 1.41 14.23
C GLY A 68 2.12 2.34 13.04
N TRP A 69 2.29 3.63 13.29
CA TRP A 69 2.33 4.67 12.25
C TRP A 69 3.73 5.27 12.06
N ILE A 70 4.75 4.42 12.09
CA ILE A 70 6.14 4.82 11.79
C ILE A 70 6.44 4.50 10.33
N LEU A 71 6.86 5.51 9.56
CA LEU A 71 7.31 5.36 8.17
C LEU A 71 8.79 5.01 8.07
N GLY A 72 9.61 5.58 8.94
CA GLY A 72 11.06 5.39 8.90
C GLY A 72 11.75 5.80 10.19
N GLY A 73 12.43 4.85 10.83
CA GLY A 73 13.18 5.10 12.06
C GLY A 73 14.35 6.06 11.88
N GLY A 74 15.13 5.88 10.81
CA GLY A 74 16.29 6.74 10.51
C GLY A 74 15.91 8.17 10.15
N SER A 75 14.82 8.36 9.40
CA SER A 75 14.30 9.68 9.01
C SER A 75 13.36 10.29 10.05
N LYS A 76 13.13 9.59 11.18
CA LYS A 76 12.17 9.94 12.23
C LYS A 76 10.85 10.44 11.63
N SER A 77 10.26 9.59 10.79
CA SER A 77 9.07 9.93 10.01
C SER A 77 7.88 9.11 10.47
N VAL A 78 6.75 9.78 10.70
CA VAL A 78 5.53 9.19 11.25
C VAL A 78 4.30 9.66 10.50
N VAL A 79 3.20 8.96 10.70
CA VAL A 79 1.86 9.39 10.30
C VAL A 79 1.01 9.60 11.54
N SER A 80 0.23 10.67 11.58
CA SER A 80 -0.84 10.85 12.55
C SER A 80 -2.20 10.75 11.85
N LEU A 81 -3.19 10.25 12.60
CA LEU A 81 -4.57 10.13 12.16
C LEU A 81 -5.34 11.35 12.68
N ALA A 82 -5.84 12.19 11.78
CA ALA A 82 -6.73 13.30 12.11
C ALA A 82 -8.18 12.86 11.86
N ASP A 83 -9.06 13.04 12.85
CA ASP A 83 -10.46 12.64 12.77
C ASP A 83 -11.21 13.37 11.63
N ASP A 84 -11.87 12.61 10.76
CA ASP A 84 -12.74 13.10 9.69
C ASP A 84 -14.18 12.67 9.97
N LYS A 85 -14.84 13.49 10.80
CA LYS A 85 -16.22 13.26 11.23
C LYS A 85 -17.23 13.27 10.09
N ALA A 86 -16.96 14.03 9.03
CA ALA A 86 -17.87 14.15 7.90
C ALA A 86 -17.97 12.81 7.14
N ASN A 87 -16.86 12.09 7.05
CA ASN A 87 -16.79 10.81 6.33
C ASN A 87 -16.69 9.59 7.27
N ALA A 88 -16.82 9.79 8.59
CA ALA A 88 -16.62 8.76 9.61
C ALA A 88 -15.30 7.98 9.40
N SER A 89 -14.20 8.70 9.18
CA SER A 89 -12.88 8.13 8.89
C SER A 89 -11.76 9.02 9.46
N TYR A 90 -10.55 8.89 8.91
CA TYR A 90 -9.37 9.66 9.31
C TYR A 90 -8.62 10.20 8.11
N HIS A 91 -8.04 11.40 8.22
CA HIS A 91 -7.01 11.90 7.32
C HIS A 91 -5.61 11.50 7.80
N PHE A 92 -4.68 11.30 6.86
CA PHE A 92 -3.28 11.01 7.18
C PHE A 92 -2.43 12.27 7.11
N HIS A 93 -1.71 12.55 8.20
CA HIS A 93 -0.72 13.61 8.22
C HIS A 93 0.69 13.07 8.42
N VAL A 94 1.56 13.30 7.45
CA VAL A 94 2.95 12.86 7.46
C VAL A 94 3.83 13.93 8.07
N SER A 95 4.61 13.56 9.08
CA SER A 95 5.61 14.42 9.71
C SER A 95 6.99 13.77 9.67
N MET A 96 8.03 14.55 9.37
CA MET A 96 9.42 14.09 9.33
C MET A 96 10.28 14.81 10.37
N ASN A 97 11.40 14.20 10.75
CA ASN A 97 12.31 14.71 11.77
C ASN A 97 11.63 14.95 13.13
N VAL A 98 10.64 14.12 13.47
CA VAL A 98 9.88 14.26 14.71
C VAL A 98 10.71 13.87 15.94
N SER A 99 10.24 14.26 17.11
CA SER A 99 10.84 13.91 18.40
C SER A 99 10.73 12.41 18.71
N ALA A 100 11.54 11.94 19.66
CA ALA A 100 11.44 10.56 20.15
C ALA A 100 10.09 10.26 20.81
N ALA A 101 9.45 11.27 21.43
CA ALA A 101 8.13 11.15 22.02
C ALA A 101 7.06 10.94 20.94
N GLU A 102 7.12 11.69 19.84
CA GLU A 102 6.21 11.51 18.70
C GLU A 102 6.41 10.15 18.01
N MET A 103 7.66 9.69 17.87
CA MET A 103 7.94 8.34 17.36
C MET A 103 7.30 7.26 18.24
N LYS A 104 7.40 7.40 19.56
CA LYS A 104 6.78 6.46 20.51
C LYS A 104 5.26 6.51 20.41
N ALA A 105 4.67 7.70 20.40
CA ALA A 105 3.22 7.88 20.26
C ALA A 105 2.69 7.26 18.96
N ALA A 106 3.38 7.47 17.83
CA ALA A 106 3.00 6.87 16.56
C ALA A 106 3.06 5.33 16.58
N LYS A 107 4.02 4.75 17.31
CA LYS A 107 4.09 3.30 17.52
C LYS A 107 2.92 2.78 18.36
N GLU A 108 2.58 3.51 19.42
CA GLU A 108 1.51 3.14 20.36
C GLU A 108 0.10 3.38 19.79
N ALA A 109 -0.03 4.29 18.81
CA ALA A 109 -1.28 4.56 18.07
C ALA A 109 -1.66 3.45 17.06
N ALA A 110 -1.21 2.22 17.29
CA ALA A 110 -1.56 1.05 16.48
C ALA A 110 -3.08 0.84 16.45
N THR A 111 -3.61 0.56 15.28
CA THR A 111 -5.03 0.19 15.08
C THR A 111 -5.19 -1.31 14.87
N ILE A 112 -4.08 -2.06 14.85
CA ILE A 112 -4.05 -3.52 14.85
C ILE A 112 -3.07 -4.02 15.90
N ALA A 113 -3.53 -4.88 16.81
CA ALA A 113 -2.66 -5.58 17.75
C ALA A 113 -3.27 -6.93 18.15
N ASP A 114 -2.40 -7.93 18.33
CA ASP A 114 -2.73 -9.33 18.67
C ASP A 114 -4.00 -9.84 17.97
N ASN A 115 -4.02 -9.79 16.64
CA ASN A 115 -5.13 -10.24 15.80
C ASN A 115 -6.49 -9.56 16.07
N ASN A 116 -6.46 -8.30 16.54
CA ASN A 116 -7.65 -7.48 16.71
C ASN A 116 -7.48 -6.12 16.05
N LEU A 117 -8.59 -5.58 15.55
CA LEU A 117 -8.77 -4.17 15.29
C LEU A 117 -8.93 -3.43 16.62
N LEU A 118 -8.08 -2.46 16.86
CA LEU A 118 -8.19 -1.49 17.93
C LEU A 118 -8.82 -0.24 17.35
N CYS A 119 -10.09 0.03 17.66
CA CYS A 119 -10.78 1.18 17.10
C CYS A 119 -10.38 2.47 17.85
N PRO A 120 -9.68 3.43 17.22
CA PRO A 120 -9.33 4.70 17.86
C PRO A 120 -10.54 5.61 18.12
N HIS A 121 -11.67 5.38 17.44
CA HIS A 121 -12.88 6.18 17.60
C HIS A 121 -13.71 5.77 18.84
N CYS A 122 -14.04 4.48 18.96
CA CYS A 122 -14.89 3.98 20.06
C CYS A 122 -14.13 3.21 21.14
N GLY A 123 -12.82 3.00 20.99
CA GLY A 123 -11.96 2.28 21.94
C GLY A 123 -12.17 0.77 21.98
N ARG A 124 -13.09 0.21 21.19
CA ARG A 124 -13.37 -1.23 21.21
C ARG A 124 -12.30 -2.04 20.47
N ARG A 125 -12.12 -3.26 20.96
CA ARG A 125 -11.23 -4.27 20.40
C ARG A 125 -12.08 -5.33 19.70
N THR A 126 -11.93 -5.48 18.39
CA THR A 126 -12.70 -6.44 17.58
C THR A 126 -11.76 -7.47 16.95
N PRO A 127 -11.97 -8.77 17.14
CA PRO A 127 -11.17 -9.80 16.48
C PRO A 127 -11.22 -9.68 14.96
N ILE A 128 -10.08 -9.85 14.28
CA ILE A 128 -10.03 -9.80 12.82
C ILE A 128 -10.88 -10.90 12.19
N SER A 129 -10.98 -12.07 12.81
CA SER A 129 -11.87 -13.15 12.36
C SER A 129 -13.34 -12.74 12.35
N ALA A 130 -13.78 -11.94 13.33
CA ALA A 130 -15.14 -11.41 13.36
C ALA A 130 -15.38 -10.38 12.25
N ILE A 131 -14.39 -9.52 11.98
CA ILE A 131 -14.44 -8.55 10.86
C ILE A 131 -14.52 -9.27 9.51
N ARG A 132 -13.77 -10.37 9.35
CA ARG A 132 -13.80 -11.22 8.16
C ARG A 132 -15.06 -12.08 8.03
N HIS A 133 -15.86 -12.17 9.09
CA HIS A 133 -16.99 -13.10 9.20
C HIS A 133 -16.56 -14.56 9.02
N ASP A 134 -15.43 -14.95 9.60
CA ASP A 134 -14.96 -16.33 9.55
C ASP A 134 -15.99 -17.26 10.23
N THR A 135 -16.21 -18.43 9.61
CA THR A 135 -17.12 -19.49 10.08
C THR A 135 -16.34 -20.79 10.28
N VAL A 136 -17.03 -21.81 10.80
CA VAL A 136 -16.49 -23.18 10.90
C VAL A 136 -17.46 -24.09 10.17
N ASP A 137 -16.95 -24.97 9.31
CA ASP A 137 -17.77 -25.94 8.61
C ASP A 137 -18.11 -27.17 9.47
N ASN A 138 -18.90 -28.08 8.90
CA ASN A 138 -19.36 -29.29 9.60
C ASN A 138 -18.21 -30.25 9.96
N GLU A 139 -17.03 -30.10 9.36
CA GLU A 139 -15.84 -30.91 9.63
C GLU A 139 -14.91 -30.24 10.65
N GLY A 140 -15.27 -29.05 11.14
CA GLY A 140 -14.48 -28.29 12.11
C GLY A 140 -13.38 -27.42 11.47
N ASN A 141 -13.37 -27.27 10.14
CA ASN A 141 -12.38 -26.44 9.48
C ASN A 141 -12.82 -24.97 9.50
N ALA A 142 -11.89 -24.07 9.81
CA ALA A 142 -12.12 -22.63 9.76
C ALA A 142 -12.23 -22.17 8.30
N GLN A 143 -13.30 -21.48 7.96
CA GLN A 143 -13.55 -20.88 6.65
C GLN A 143 -13.56 -19.36 6.79
N SER A 144 -12.86 -18.66 5.90
CA SER A 144 -12.91 -17.20 5.91
C SER A 144 -14.18 -16.69 5.23
N GLY A 145 -14.83 -15.69 5.83
CA GLY A 145 -16.01 -15.04 5.24
C GLY A 145 -15.67 -13.99 4.17
N LEU A 146 -14.38 -13.82 3.85
CA LEU A 146 -13.94 -12.92 2.79
C LEU A 146 -14.39 -13.42 1.41
N ARG A 147 -14.81 -12.48 0.56
CA ARG A 147 -15.11 -12.76 -0.84
C ARG A 147 -13.84 -13.16 -1.59
N ILE A 148 -13.94 -14.26 -2.34
CA ILE A 148 -12.88 -14.67 -3.27
C ILE A 148 -12.95 -13.80 -4.53
N TRP A 149 -11.82 -13.22 -4.92
CA TRP A 149 -11.72 -12.40 -6.13
C TRP A 149 -11.68 -13.26 -7.40
N ASP A 150 -12.27 -12.76 -8.47
CA ASP A 150 -12.11 -13.33 -9.81
C ASP A 150 -10.69 -13.07 -10.36
N LYS A 151 -10.26 -13.85 -11.35
CA LYS A 151 -8.98 -13.69 -12.03
C LYS A 151 -8.82 -12.36 -12.76
N SER A 152 -9.93 -11.73 -13.15
CA SER A 152 -9.92 -10.40 -13.78
C SER A 152 -9.91 -9.24 -12.77
N GLU A 153 -10.13 -9.51 -11.49
CA GLU A 153 -10.14 -8.49 -10.45
C GLU A 153 -8.73 -8.18 -9.96
N PHE A 154 -8.46 -6.89 -9.76
CA PHE A 154 -7.18 -6.41 -9.25
C PHE A 154 -7.32 -5.33 -8.18
N THR A 155 -8.55 -4.88 -7.91
CA THR A 155 -8.91 -3.96 -6.83
C THR A 155 -10.05 -4.55 -6.00
N ALA A 156 -10.14 -4.13 -4.74
CA ALA A 156 -11.26 -4.46 -3.88
C ALA A 156 -12.55 -3.80 -4.43
N ARG A 157 -13.67 -4.52 -4.35
CA ARG A 157 -14.98 -3.92 -4.60
C ARG A 157 -15.35 -3.04 -3.41
N GLU A 158 -16.16 -2.02 -3.64
CA GLU A 158 -16.62 -1.08 -2.59
C GLU A 158 -17.18 -1.78 -1.33
N LYS A 159 -17.83 -2.94 -1.51
CA LYS A 159 -18.45 -3.72 -0.45
C LYS A 159 -17.54 -4.78 0.18
N ASP A 160 -16.29 -4.91 -0.28
CA ASP A 160 -15.34 -5.83 0.33
C ASP A 160 -14.94 -5.34 1.73
N THR A 161 -14.79 -6.29 2.67
CA THR A 161 -14.48 -6.04 4.09
C THR A 161 -13.25 -5.17 4.29
N PHE A 162 -12.24 -5.34 3.44
CA PHE A 162 -11.01 -4.59 3.49
C PHE A 162 -10.80 -3.82 2.20
N GLN A 163 -10.47 -2.54 2.34
CA GLN A 163 -10.06 -1.67 1.24
C GLN A 163 -8.58 -1.33 1.39
N GLU A 164 -7.89 -1.10 0.29
CA GLU A 164 -6.54 -0.52 0.32
C GLU A 164 -6.64 1.00 0.33
N ARG A 165 -5.75 1.66 1.08
CA ARG A 165 -5.71 3.11 1.11
C ARG A 165 -4.28 3.63 1.20
N LEU A 166 -3.94 4.52 0.27
CA LEU A 166 -2.68 5.25 0.27
C LEU A 166 -2.60 6.18 1.50
N TYR A 167 -1.54 6.06 2.30
CA TYR A 167 -1.36 6.86 3.51
C TYR A 167 -0.08 7.68 3.53
N ALA A 168 0.90 7.35 2.69
CA ALA A 168 2.09 8.18 2.48
C ALA A 168 2.71 7.88 1.11
N VAL A 169 3.39 8.87 0.53
CA VAL A 169 4.25 8.70 -0.64
C VAL A 169 5.68 9.08 -0.29
N ARG A 170 6.64 8.28 -0.72
CA ARG A 170 8.06 8.61 -0.61
C ARG A 170 8.59 9.09 -1.94
N TYR A 171 9.12 10.30 -1.93
CA TYR A 171 9.76 10.94 -3.07
C TYR A 171 11.27 10.96 -2.90
N VAL A 172 11.96 10.95 -4.04
CA VAL A 172 13.41 11.10 -4.15
C VAL A 172 13.67 12.35 -4.97
N LYS A 173 14.44 13.27 -4.38
CA LYS A 173 14.94 14.46 -5.06
C LYS A 173 16.08 14.12 -6.02
N GLU A 174 16.43 15.07 -6.89
CA GLU A 174 17.57 14.94 -7.80
C GLU A 174 18.89 14.67 -7.06
N ASP A 175 19.07 15.24 -5.85
CA ASP A 175 20.24 15.00 -4.99
C ASP A 175 20.24 13.63 -4.28
N GLY A 176 19.22 12.80 -4.54
CA GLY A 176 19.02 11.49 -3.93
C GLY A 176 18.38 11.51 -2.54
N LYS A 177 18.08 12.70 -1.98
CA LYS A 177 17.45 12.83 -0.67
C LYS A 177 16.01 12.37 -0.74
N ARG A 178 15.64 11.49 0.21
CA ARG A 178 14.28 10.97 0.34
C ARG A 178 13.46 11.80 1.31
N TYR A 179 12.18 11.98 1.01
CA TYR A 179 11.21 12.56 1.92
C TYR A 179 9.84 11.91 1.75
N TYR A 180 9.02 12.00 2.78
CA TYR A 180 7.65 11.48 2.78
C TYR A 180 6.66 12.64 2.70
N GLN A 181 5.52 12.39 2.07
CA GLN A 181 4.43 13.35 1.94
C GLN A 181 3.08 12.68 2.16
N SER A 182 2.14 13.42 2.77
CA SER A 182 0.73 13.04 2.83
C SER A 182 0.14 12.94 1.41
N PRO A 183 -0.69 11.94 1.12
CA PRO A 183 -1.37 11.84 -0.17
C PRO A 183 -2.32 13.03 -0.39
N GLY A 184 -2.18 13.72 -1.51
CA GLY A 184 -3.05 14.81 -1.93
C GLY A 184 -4.05 14.39 -3.02
N GLU A 185 -4.72 15.38 -3.63
CA GLU A 185 -5.61 15.12 -4.76
C GLU A 185 -4.88 14.54 -5.97
N ARG A 186 -3.64 14.98 -6.21
CA ARG A 186 -2.81 14.47 -7.31
C ARG A 186 -2.63 12.97 -7.20
N GLU A 187 -2.28 12.47 -6.01
CA GLU A 187 -2.06 11.05 -5.77
C GLU A 187 -3.35 10.24 -5.99
N ARG A 188 -4.49 10.74 -5.52
CA ARG A 188 -5.80 10.10 -5.77
C ARG A 188 -6.12 10.00 -7.26
N ARG A 189 -5.93 11.09 -8.01
CA ARG A 189 -6.12 11.09 -9.48
C ARG A 189 -5.17 10.13 -10.18
N ASN A 190 -3.96 9.96 -9.66
CA ASN A 190 -3.00 8.99 -10.18
C ASN A 190 -3.44 7.55 -9.90
N GLU A 191 -4.03 7.26 -8.73
CA GLU A 191 -4.62 5.96 -8.43
C GLU A 191 -5.74 5.63 -9.42
N ASP A 192 -6.66 6.56 -9.68
CA ASP A 192 -7.72 6.39 -10.67
C ASP A 192 -7.15 6.13 -12.08
N LYS A 193 -6.15 6.90 -12.48
CA LYS A 193 -5.47 6.74 -13.77
C LYS A 193 -4.83 5.35 -13.91
N ILE A 194 -4.20 4.85 -12.84
CA ILE A 194 -3.58 3.53 -12.83
C ILE A 194 -4.65 2.43 -12.85
N ALA A 195 -5.73 2.58 -12.08
CA ALA A 195 -6.83 1.63 -12.10
C ALA A 195 -7.44 1.52 -13.50
N SER A 196 -7.77 2.64 -14.14
CA SER A 196 -8.27 2.65 -15.52
C SER A 196 -7.26 2.08 -16.51
N PHE A 197 -5.96 2.36 -16.35
CA PHE A 197 -4.93 1.77 -17.21
C PHE A 197 -4.88 0.24 -17.07
N LEU A 198 -4.96 -0.27 -15.84
CA LEU A 198 -4.95 -1.71 -15.55
C LEU A 198 -6.21 -2.40 -16.07
N GLU A 199 -7.40 -1.82 -15.88
CA GLU A 199 -8.67 -2.35 -16.41
C GLU A 199 -8.62 -2.55 -17.93
N ASN A 200 -8.09 -1.56 -18.65
CA ASN A 200 -8.00 -1.64 -20.11
C ASN A 200 -6.94 -2.62 -20.60
N THR A 201 -5.91 -2.90 -19.78
CA THR A 201 -4.74 -3.69 -20.21
C THR A 201 -4.79 -5.15 -19.76
N LEU A 202 -5.37 -5.45 -18.60
CA LEU A 202 -5.43 -6.80 -18.01
C LEU A 202 -6.16 -7.87 -18.85
N PRO A 203 -7.27 -7.56 -19.57
CA PRO A 203 -7.97 -8.55 -20.40
C PRO A 203 -7.11 -9.15 -21.52
N HIS A 204 -6.03 -8.46 -21.91
CA HIS A 204 -5.24 -8.79 -23.10
C HIS A 204 -3.98 -9.60 -22.79
N GLY A 205 -3.72 -9.98 -21.53
CA GLY A 205 -2.62 -10.87 -21.13
C GLY A 205 -1.18 -10.38 -21.41
N ARG A 206 -1.02 -9.22 -22.06
CA ARG A 206 0.27 -8.72 -22.57
C ARG A 206 1.11 -7.92 -21.58
N HIS A 207 0.55 -7.48 -20.44
CA HIS A 207 1.26 -6.59 -19.51
C HIS A 207 1.17 -7.02 -18.04
N LYS A 208 1.39 -8.32 -17.74
CA LYS A 208 1.55 -8.78 -16.35
C LYS A 208 2.73 -8.10 -15.62
N ALA A 209 3.70 -7.57 -16.35
CA ALA A 209 4.88 -6.89 -15.78
C ALA A 209 4.53 -5.54 -15.11
N LEU A 210 3.58 -4.77 -15.63
CA LEU A 210 3.21 -3.47 -15.08
C LEU A 210 2.36 -3.60 -13.81
N SER A 211 1.42 -4.56 -13.78
CA SER A 211 0.68 -4.87 -12.55
C SER A 211 1.61 -5.40 -11.46
N LEU A 212 2.62 -6.19 -11.84
CA LEU A 212 3.65 -6.68 -10.92
C LEU A 212 4.53 -5.53 -10.41
N LEU A 213 5.00 -4.62 -11.28
CA LEU A 213 5.83 -3.48 -10.88
C LEU A 213 5.08 -2.50 -9.99
N TRP A 214 3.80 -2.25 -10.26
CA TRP A 214 2.96 -1.43 -9.39
C TRP A 214 2.76 -2.11 -8.03
N ARG A 215 2.46 -3.41 -8.00
CA ARG A 215 2.41 -4.20 -6.76
C ARG A 215 3.76 -4.26 -6.02
N LEU A 216 4.88 -4.22 -6.72
CA LEU A 216 6.22 -4.18 -6.12
C LEU A 216 6.60 -2.81 -5.55
N ARG A 217 6.00 -1.73 -6.07
CA ARG A 217 6.17 -0.36 -5.54
C ARG A 217 5.16 -0.01 -4.44
N LYS A 218 4.10 -0.81 -4.28
CA LYS A 218 3.33 -0.94 -3.04
C LYS A 218 4.15 -1.74 -2.03
N ALA A 219 5.01 -1.06 -1.28
CA ALA A 219 5.81 -1.67 -0.20
C ALA A 219 5.28 -1.23 1.16
#